data_AF-A0A0G1Q1U4-F1
#
_entry.id   AF-A0A0G1Q1U4-F1
#
_cell.length_a   1.000
_cell.length_b   1.000
_cell.length_c   1.000
_cell.angle_alpha   90.00
_cell.angle_beta   90.00
_cell.angle_gamma   90.00
#
_symmetry.space_group_name_H-M   'P 1'
#
loop_
_entity.id
_entity.type
_entity.pdbx_description
1 polymer ?
#
loop_
_entity_poly.entity_id
_entity_poly.type
_entity_poly.pdbx_seq_one_letter_code
_entity_poly.pdbx_strand_id
1 'polypeptide(L)'
;MLIIYFILMSLALSFPEVGYEAGPAYVPDVYLERNATISANALAPSAGLEVPGIMRKIAACESNDRHFDEGGKVVIGKYDIHDIGRYQINLRYWEDKAKKLGYDLYSEDGNEAFAMYLYGKYGTEPWSRSRWCWSRL
;
A
#
# COMPACT_ATOMS: atom_id res chain seq x y z
N MET A 1 25.46 21.65 79.09
CA MET A 1 24.20 21.22 78.43
C MET A 1 23.70 22.20 77.37
N LEU A 2 23.89 23.53 77.49
CA LEU A 2 23.43 24.50 76.46
C LEU A 2 24.15 24.39 75.10
N ILE A 3 25.47 24.13 75.09
CA ILE A 3 26.30 24.17 73.88
C ILE A 3 25.96 23.03 72.89
N ILE A 4 25.59 21.86 73.40
CA ILE A 4 25.19 20.71 72.56
C ILE A 4 23.86 21.00 71.85
N TYR A 5 22.96 21.73 72.50
CA TYR A 5 21.67 22.11 71.92
C TYR A 5 21.83 23.12 70.77
N PHE A 6 22.76 24.06 70.89
CA PHE A 6 23.06 25.01 69.82
C PHE A 6 23.66 24.33 68.57
N ILE A 7 24.53 23.33 68.74
CA ILE A 7 25.11 22.57 67.62
C ILE A 7 24.04 21.76 66.87
N LEU A 8 23.14 21.08 67.61
CA LEU A 8 22.04 20.32 67.01
C LEU A 8 21.03 21.21 66.29
N MET A 9 20.76 22.41 66.81
CA MET A 9 19.80 23.35 66.21
C MET A 9 20.35 24.04 64.95
N SER A 10 21.68 24.24 64.84
CA SER A 10 22.31 24.75 63.62
C SER A 10 22.31 23.77 62.44
N LEU A 11 22.32 22.47 62.71
CA LEU A 11 22.29 21.43 61.66
C LEU A 11 20.93 21.31 60.97
N ALA A 12 19.83 21.71 61.63
CA ALA A 12 18.49 21.64 61.08
C ALA A 12 18.20 22.74 60.03
N LEU A 13 18.94 23.85 60.06
CA LEU A 13 18.77 24.97 59.12
C LEU A 13 19.67 24.89 57.88
N SER A 14 20.58 23.89 57.83
CA SER A 14 21.49 23.67 56.71
C SER A 14 21.00 22.66 55.67
N PHE A 15 19.79 22.11 55.82
CA PHE A 15 19.19 21.26 54.80
C PHE A 15 18.50 22.16 53.76
N PRO A 16 18.88 22.09 52.48
CA PRO A 16 18.11 22.76 51.44
C PRO A 16 16.70 22.16 51.43
N GLU A 17 15.67 22.99 51.55
CA GLU A 17 14.32 22.54 51.19
C GLU A 17 14.36 22.17 49.71
N VAL A 18 14.34 20.87 49.42
CA VAL A 18 14.18 20.38 48.06
C VAL A 18 12.76 20.75 47.66
N GLY A 19 12.62 21.91 47.02
CA GLY A 19 11.39 22.31 46.37
C GLY A 19 11.04 21.25 45.35
N TYR A 20 9.95 20.53 45.59
CA TYR A 20 9.31 19.70 44.59
C TYR A 20 8.67 20.66 43.59
N GLU A 21 9.48 21.11 42.63
CA GLU A 21 8.92 21.69 41.41
C GLU A 21 8.01 20.62 40.81
N ALA A 22 6.73 20.94 40.68
CA ALA A 22 5.84 20.13 39.87
C ALA A 22 6.49 20.05 38.49
N GLY A 23 6.94 18.85 38.12
CA GLY A 23 7.56 18.63 36.81
C GLY A 23 6.66 19.18 35.71
N PRO A 24 7.24 19.57 34.56
CA PRO A 24 6.46 20.16 33.48
C PRO A 24 5.24 19.29 33.20
N ALA A 25 4.05 19.90 33.19
CA ALA A 25 2.83 19.21 32.83
C ALA A 25 3.07 18.48 31.51
N TYR A 26 2.79 17.17 31.49
CA TYR A 26 2.93 16.37 30.28
C TYR A 26 2.12 17.03 29.16
N VAL A 27 2.83 17.68 28.24
CA VAL A 27 2.24 18.25 27.03
C VAL A 27 2.26 17.10 26.02
N PRO A 28 1.11 16.59 25.56
CA PRO A 28 1.09 15.56 24.53
C PRO A 28 1.95 16.03 23.35
N ASP A 29 2.92 15.21 22.95
CA ASP A 29 3.83 15.57 21.86
C ASP A 29 3.05 15.57 20.54
N VAL A 30 2.55 16.75 20.19
CA VAL A 30 1.79 17.04 18.97
C VAL A 30 2.59 16.65 17.72
N TYR A 31 3.92 16.61 17.79
CA TYR A 31 4.75 16.16 16.68
C TYR A 31 4.76 14.64 16.56
N LEU A 32 4.84 13.91 17.67
CA LEU A 32 4.71 12.44 17.68
C LEU A 32 3.34 12.00 17.16
N GLU A 33 2.26 12.63 17.61
CA GLU A 33 0.91 12.32 17.11
C GLU A 33 0.76 12.68 15.63
N ARG A 34 1.24 13.85 15.19
CA ARG A 34 1.21 14.25 13.78
C ARG A 34 2.03 13.29 12.91
N ASN A 35 3.22 12.92 13.33
CA ASN A 35 4.10 12.00 12.59
C ASN A 35 3.50 10.59 12.54
N ALA A 36 2.89 10.12 13.63
CA ALA A 36 2.17 8.86 13.67
C ALA A 36 0.94 8.89 12.75
N THR A 37 0.23 10.02 12.67
CA THR A 37 -0.93 10.18 11.77
C THR A 37 -0.51 10.25 10.31
N ILE A 38 0.59 10.92 9.98
CA ILE A 38 1.17 10.94 8.63
C ILE A 38 1.63 9.53 8.23
N SER A 39 2.31 8.83 9.14
CA SER A 39 2.72 7.45 8.91
C SER A 39 1.50 6.53 8.78
N ALA A 40 0.47 6.72 9.59
CA ALA A 40 -0.77 5.95 9.52
C ALA A 40 -1.59 6.28 8.27
N ASN A 41 -1.50 7.47 7.69
CA ASN A 41 -2.12 7.80 6.39
C ASN A 41 -1.29 7.31 5.21
N ALA A 42 0.04 7.22 5.36
CA ALA A 42 0.93 6.60 4.39
C ALA A 42 0.86 5.05 4.42
N LEU A 43 0.53 4.48 5.58
CA LEU A 43 0.35 3.04 5.83
C LEU A 43 -1.11 2.60 5.79
N ALA A 44 -2.06 3.54 5.91
CA ALA A 44 -3.42 3.32 5.45
C ALA A 44 -3.27 2.81 4.04
N PRO A 45 -4.03 1.77 3.62
CA PRO A 45 -4.01 1.34 2.25
C PRO A 45 -4.15 2.62 1.44
N SER A 46 -3.13 3.00 0.66
CA SER A 46 -3.29 4.04 -0.36
C SER A 46 -4.64 3.72 -0.95
N ALA A 47 -5.59 4.66 -1.00
CA ALA A 47 -6.93 4.42 -1.53
C ALA A 47 -6.77 3.80 -2.93
N GLY A 48 -6.70 2.49 -2.94
CA GLY A 48 -5.72 1.79 -3.77
C GLY A 48 -6.52 1.30 -4.90
N LEU A 49 -6.60 2.15 -5.93
CA LEU A 49 -7.09 1.84 -7.27
C LEU A 49 -8.05 0.66 -7.23
N GLU A 50 -9.25 0.86 -6.66
CA GLU A 50 -10.23 -0.20 -6.68
C GLU A 50 -10.39 -0.63 -8.14
N VAL A 51 -10.05 -1.88 -8.44
CA VAL A 51 -10.09 -2.40 -9.80
C VAL A 51 -11.51 -2.17 -10.33
N PRO A 52 -11.70 -1.36 -11.40
CA PRO A 52 -13.03 -1.01 -11.85
C PRO A 52 -13.89 -2.26 -12.08
N GLY A 53 -15.17 -2.20 -11.74
CA GLY A 53 -16.06 -3.38 -11.88
C GLY A 53 -16.07 -3.98 -13.28
N ILE A 54 -15.88 -3.16 -14.32
CA ILE A 54 -15.72 -3.62 -15.70
C ILE A 54 -14.42 -4.40 -15.93
N MET A 55 -13.32 -4.02 -15.28
CA MET A 55 -12.04 -4.73 -15.36
C MET A 55 -12.11 -6.10 -14.67
N ARG A 56 -12.86 -6.21 -13.57
CA ARG A 56 -13.16 -7.52 -12.93
C ARG A 56 -13.91 -8.46 -13.89
N LYS A 57 -14.88 -7.93 -14.65
CA LYS A 57 -15.62 -8.70 -15.68
C LYS A 57 -14.71 -9.11 -16.83
N ILE A 58 -13.81 -8.24 -17.26
CA ILE A 58 -12.81 -8.54 -18.29
C ILE A 58 -11.90 -9.67 -17.80
N ALA A 59 -11.29 -9.57 -16.62
CA ALA A 59 -10.42 -10.61 -16.07
C ALA A 59 -11.13 -11.97 -15.95
N ALA A 60 -12.39 -11.97 -15.52
CA ALA A 60 -13.21 -13.18 -15.47
C ALA A 60 -13.38 -13.82 -16.86
N CYS A 61 -13.64 -13.03 -17.90
CA CYS A 61 -13.81 -13.52 -19.26
C CYS A 61 -12.50 -13.92 -19.95
N GLU A 62 -11.39 -13.26 -19.61
CA GLU A 62 -10.09 -13.49 -20.21
C GLU A 62 -9.42 -14.75 -19.63
N SER A 63 -9.44 -14.95 -18.31
CA SER A 63 -8.70 -16.04 -17.68
C SER A 63 -9.41 -16.73 -16.50
N ASN A 64 -10.69 -16.41 -16.27
CA ASN A 64 -11.40 -16.70 -15.02
C ASN A 64 -10.73 -16.05 -13.80
N ASP A 65 -10.23 -14.82 -13.98
CA ASP A 65 -9.60 -14.01 -12.94
C ASP A 65 -8.31 -14.62 -12.36
N ARG A 66 -7.59 -15.42 -13.17
CA ARG A 66 -6.35 -16.09 -12.75
C ARG A 66 -5.15 -15.57 -13.53
N HIS A 67 -4.07 -15.26 -12.82
CA HIS A 67 -2.78 -15.00 -13.45
C HIS A 67 -1.97 -16.28 -13.68
N PHE A 68 -1.97 -17.19 -12.70
CA PHE A 68 -1.26 -18.47 -12.76
C PHE A 68 -2.20 -19.67 -12.91
N ASP A 69 -1.72 -20.74 -13.54
CA ASP A 69 -2.38 -22.04 -13.59
C ASP A 69 -2.14 -22.85 -12.31
N GLU A 70 -2.71 -24.06 -12.24
CA GLU A 70 -2.57 -24.95 -11.08
C GLU A 70 -1.11 -25.40 -10.84
N GLY A 71 -0.25 -25.30 -11.84
CA GLY A 71 1.18 -25.58 -11.75
C GLY A 71 2.05 -24.35 -11.45
N GLY A 72 1.45 -23.19 -11.20
CA GLY A 72 2.15 -21.94 -10.93
C GLY A 72 2.76 -21.28 -12.17
N LYS A 73 2.40 -21.72 -13.39
CA LYS A 73 2.84 -21.07 -14.63
C LYS A 73 1.86 -19.98 -15.02
N VAL A 74 2.35 -18.92 -15.67
CA VAL A 74 1.47 -17.85 -16.19
C VAL A 74 0.46 -18.45 -17.16
N VAL A 75 -0.82 -18.07 -17.01
CA VAL A 75 -1.89 -18.48 -17.92
C VAL A 75 -1.60 -17.93 -19.32
N ILE A 76 -1.59 -18.81 -20.31
CA ILE A 76 -1.40 -18.47 -21.72
C ILE A 76 -2.72 -18.64 -22.46
N GLY A 77 -3.00 -17.74 -23.39
CA GLY A 77 -4.20 -17.75 -24.21
C GLY A 77 -4.37 -19.03 -25.01
N LYS A 78 -5.61 -19.53 -25.02
CA LYS A 78 -5.99 -20.74 -25.75
C LYS A 78 -5.90 -20.56 -27.27
N TYR A 79 -6.23 -19.36 -27.77
CA TYR A 79 -6.30 -19.06 -29.19
C TYR A 79 -5.07 -18.32 -29.71
N ASP A 80 -4.48 -17.45 -28.89
CA ASP A 80 -3.23 -16.77 -29.18
C ASP A 80 -2.27 -16.97 -28.01
N ILE A 81 -1.15 -17.63 -28.28
CA ILE A 81 -0.11 -17.92 -27.27
C ILE A 81 0.59 -16.66 -26.76
N HIS A 82 0.37 -15.51 -27.42
CA HIS A 82 0.94 -14.24 -26.99
C HIS A 82 0.06 -13.54 -25.95
N ASP A 83 -1.18 -14.00 -25.72
CA ASP A 83 -2.04 -13.47 -24.65
C ASP A 83 -1.62 -14.08 -23.31
N ILE A 84 -1.25 -13.23 -22.33
CA ILE A 84 -0.71 -13.72 -21.05
C ILE A 84 -1.40 -13.15 -19.81
N GLY A 85 -1.48 -14.00 -18.78
CA GLY A 85 -1.89 -13.65 -17.43
C GLY A 85 -3.37 -13.30 -17.30
N ARG A 86 -3.69 -12.66 -16.18
CA ARG A 86 -5.04 -12.34 -15.70
C ARG A 86 -5.89 -11.54 -16.69
N TYR A 87 -5.27 -10.59 -17.39
CA TYR A 87 -5.95 -9.74 -18.37
C TYR A 87 -5.65 -10.14 -19.82
N GLN A 88 -5.00 -11.30 -20.04
CA GLN A 88 -4.67 -11.83 -21.38
C GLN A 88 -4.06 -10.76 -22.30
N ILE A 89 -3.07 -10.04 -21.79
CA ILE A 89 -2.41 -8.95 -22.54
C ILE A 89 -1.55 -9.57 -23.62
N ASN A 90 -1.83 -9.21 -24.87
CA ASN A 90 -1.10 -9.72 -26.03
C ASN A 90 0.32 -9.13 -26.12
N LEU A 91 1.34 -9.97 -25.92
CA LEU A 91 2.75 -9.59 -25.93
C LEU A 91 3.20 -8.97 -27.26
N ARG A 92 2.65 -9.42 -28.40
CA ARG A 92 3.03 -8.90 -29.72
C ARG A 92 2.77 -7.40 -29.86
N TYR A 93 1.70 -6.89 -29.22
CA TYR A 93 1.32 -5.48 -29.31
C TYR A 93 1.85 -4.65 -28.15
N TRP A 94 2.03 -5.25 -26.98
CA TRP A 94 2.15 -4.49 -25.74
C TRP A 94 3.45 -4.71 -24.96
N GLU A 95 4.19 -5.77 -25.22
CA GLU A 95 5.38 -6.12 -24.42
C GLU A 95 6.43 -5.00 -24.44
N ASP A 96 6.75 -4.48 -25.63
CA ASP A 96 7.72 -3.38 -25.77
C ASP A 96 7.31 -2.12 -25.01
N LYS A 97 6.01 -1.82 -24.97
CA LYS A 97 5.48 -0.66 -24.25
C LYS A 97 5.49 -0.90 -22.75
N ALA A 98 5.09 -2.09 -22.30
CA ALA A 98 5.13 -2.48 -20.90
C ALA A 98 6.56 -2.39 -20.34
N LYS A 99 7.54 -2.95 -21.05
CA LYS A 99 8.97 -2.87 -20.70
C LYS A 99 9.47 -1.43 -20.59
N LYS A 100 9.14 -0.56 -21.56
CA LYS A 100 9.51 0.86 -21.53
C LYS A 100 8.92 1.63 -20.35
N LEU A 101 7.75 1.20 -19.86
CA LEU A 101 7.07 1.80 -18.71
C LEU A 101 7.43 1.11 -17.38
N GLY A 102 8.26 0.06 -17.40
CA GLY A 102 8.71 -0.65 -16.20
C GLY A 102 7.72 -1.69 -15.66
N TYR A 103 6.75 -2.15 -16.45
CA TYR A 103 5.83 -3.21 -16.05
C TYR A 103 6.35 -4.59 -16.45
N ASP A 104 6.32 -5.54 -15.53
CA ASP A 104 6.56 -6.96 -15.80
C ASP A 104 5.23 -7.69 -16.03
N LEU A 105 4.92 -8.00 -17.29
CA LEU A 105 3.66 -8.65 -17.66
C LEU A 105 3.56 -10.12 -17.22
N TYR A 106 4.68 -10.75 -16.83
CA TYR A 106 4.72 -12.12 -16.30
C TYR A 106 4.50 -12.17 -14.79
N SER A 107 4.47 -11.02 -14.12
CA SER A 107 4.04 -10.89 -12.72
C SER A 107 2.55 -10.58 -12.66
N GLU A 108 1.87 -11.03 -11.61
CA GLU A 108 0.44 -10.72 -11.42
C GLU A 108 0.21 -9.22 -11.25
N ASP A 109 0.99 -8.58 -10.37
CA ASP A 109 0.91 -7.14 -10.12
C ASP A 109 1.23 -6.31 -11.36
N GLY A 110 2.27 -6.69 -12.12
CA GLY A 110 2.64 -5.97 -13.34
C GLY A 110 1.64 -6.16 -14.48
N ASN A 111 1.03 -7.34 -14.61
CA ASN A 111 -0.05 -7.59 -15.55
C ASN A 111 -1.29 -6.75 -15.22
N GLU A 112 -1.69 -6.68 -13.95
CA GLU A 112 -2.81 -5.84 -13.51
C GLU A 112 -2.50 -4.35 -13.67
N ALA A 113 -1.33 -3.89 -13.22
CA ALA A 113 -0.96 -2.49 -13.31
C ALA A 113 -0.92 -2.01 -14.77
N PHE A 114 -0.40 -2.84 -15.68
CA PHE A 114 -0.40 -2.52 -17.11
C PHE A 114 -1.81 -2.59 -17.72
N ALA A 115 -2.66 -3.53 -17.29
CA ALA A 115 -4.06 -3.56 -17.70
C ALA A 115 -4.81 -2.29 -17.26
N MET A 116 -4.56 -1.79 -16.04
CA MET A 116 -5.11 -0.51 -15.58
C MET A 116 -4.58 0.67 -16.41
N TYR A 117 -3.28 0.65 -16.78
CA TYR A 117 -2.72 1.65 -17.70
C TYR A 117 -3.42 1.63 -19.06
N LEU A 118 -3.62 0.45 -19.66
CA LEU A 118 -4.34 0.31 -20.92
C LEU A 118 -5.77 0.80 -20.81
N TYR A 119 -6.48 0.42 -19.74
CA TYR A 119 -7.85 0.87 -19.49
C TYR A 119 -7.95 2.38 -19.35
N GLY A 120 -7.03 3.00 -18.61
CA GLY A 120 -6.98 4.45 -18.47
C GLY A 120 -6.71 5.20 -19.78
N LYS A 121 -6.07 4.55 -20.77
CA LYS A 121 -5.74 5.16 -22.06
C LYS A 121 -6.75 4.86 -23.17
N TYR A 122 -7.30 3.65 -23.19
CA TYR A 122 -8.08 3.11 -24.32
C TYR A 122 -9.47 2.63 -23.91
N GLY A 123 -9.82 2.71 -22.62
CA GLY A 123 -11.02 2.07 -22.09
C GLY A 123 -10.96 0.55 -22.31
N THR A 124 -12.06 -0.03 -22.76
CA THR A 124 -12.17 -1.49 -22.95
C THR A 124 -11.77 -1.96 -24.36
N GLU A 125 -11.29 -1.07 -25.22
CA GLU A 125 -10.97 -1.38 -26.63
C GLU A 125 -9.94 -2.51 -26.81
N PRO A 126 -8.88 -2.62 -25.99
CA PRO A 126 -7.91 -3.73 -26.08
C PRO A 126 -8.54 -5.12 -25.88
N TRP A 127 -9.67 -5.21 -25.19
CA TRP A 127 -10.42 -6.45 -24.92
C TRP A 127 -11.71 -6.55 -25.76
N SER A 128 -11.76 -5.88 -26.91
CA SER A 128 -12.93 -5.90 -27.80
C SER A 128 -13.29 -7.31 -28.28
N ARG A 129 -12.30 -8.22 -28.41
CA ARG A 129 -12.51 -9.61 -28.85
C ARG A 129 -13.34 -10.44 -27.86
N SER A 130 -13.24 -10.17 -26.57
CA SER A 130 -13.99 -10.85 -25.50
C SER A 130 -15.25 -10.09 -25.09
N ARG A 131 -15.62 -9.01 -25.81
CA ARG A 131 -16.78 -8.16 -25.50
C ARG A 131 -18.08 -8.92 -25.32
N TRP A 132 -18.29 -9.96 -26.13
CA TRP A 132 -19.48 -10.80 -26.05
C TRP A 132 -19.64 -11.50 -24.68
N CYS A 133 -18.56 -11.68 -23.92
CA CYS A 133 -18.56 -12.24 -22.57
C CYS A 133 -18.75 -11.14 -21.52
N TRP A 134 -17.82 -10.17 -21.42
CA TRP A 134 -17.79 -9.25 -20.27
C TRP A 134 -18.91 -8.19 -20.30
N SER A 135 -19.55 -7.97 -21.44
CA SER A 135 -20.70 -7.05 -21.53
C SER A 135 -22.02 -7.65 -21.01
N ARG A 136 -22.03 -8.96 -20.71
CA ARG A 136 -23.21 -9.69 -20.22
C ARG A 136 -23.13 -10.05 -18.74
N LEU A 137 -21.92 -10.02 -18.17
CA LEU A 137 -21.68 -10.07 -16.73
C LEU A 137 -22.09 -8.75 -16.10
#